data_AF-A0A426XD39-F1
#
_entry.id   AF-A0A426XD39-F1
#
_cell.length_a   1.000
_cell.length_b   1.000
_cell.length_c   1.000
_cell.angle_alpha   90.00
_cell.angle_beta   90.00
_cell.angle_gamma   90.00
#
_symmetry.space_group_name_H-M   'P 1'
#
loop_
_entity.id
_entity.type
_entity.pdbx_description
1 polymer ?
#
loop_
_entity_poly.entity_id
_entity_poly.type
_entity_poly.pdbx_seq_one_letter_code
_entity_poly.pdbx_strand_id
1 'polypeptide(L)'
;MAIVEEQVAELERELARTQQERNEALQQLETFDKELNKVQGDLPEAQKQLKEARVRARKADDDLLKSMKDLESTRAELPKQAIDDYKEGLKRMARVAYEYGYRVVLARFRSSHPDSRVEEDPFTIRPKDDSVHMERQQAFDDSDPPES
;
A
#
# COMPACT_ATOMS: atom_id res chain seq x y z
N MET A 1 39.88 -11.51 -87.85
CA MET A 1 40.58 -10.60 -86.92
C MET A 1 39.59 -9.70 -86.19
N ALA A 2 38.76 -8.90 -86.88
CA ALA A 2 37.80 -7.97 -86.24
C ALA A 2 36.86 -8.58 -85.16
N ILE A 3 36.31 -9.79 -85.38
CA ILE A 3 35.38 -10.42 -84.41
C ILE A 3 36.09 -10.78 -83.09
N VAL A 4 37.36 -11.17 -83.15
CA VAL A 4 38.14 -11.53 -81.97
C VAL A 4 38.51 -10.28 -81.17
N GLU A 5 38.80 -9.17 -81.85
CA GLU A 5 39.09 -7.87 -81.21
C GLU A 5 37.86 -7.29 -80.51
N GLU A 6 36.66 -7.44 -81.09
CA GLU A 6 35.41 -6.98 -80.49
C GLU A 6 35.09 -7.73 -79.18
N GLN A 7 35.27 -9.06 -79.15
CA GLN A 7 35.07 -9.86 -77.93
C GLN A 7 36.09 -9.55 -76.83
N VAL A 8 37.33 -9.26 -77.18
CA VAL A 8 38.36 -8.84 -76.21
C VAL A 8 37.97 -7.49 -75.60
N ALA A 9 37.51 -6.53 -76.41
CA ALA A 9 37.07 -5.22 -75.92
C ALA A 9 35.83 -5.30 -75.03
N GLU A 10 34.92 -6.24 -75.28
CA GLU A 10 33.76 -6.48 -74.41
C GLU A 10 34.17 -7.06 -73.04
N LEU A 11 35.02 -8.09 -73.04
CA LEU A 11 35.58 -8.68 -71.82
C LEU A 11 36.35 -7.65 -70.97
N GLU A 12 37.12 -6.76 -71.60
CA GLU A 12 37.83 -5.68 -70.91
C GLU A 12 36.87 -4.70 -70.23
N ARG A 13 35.73 -4.36 -70.86
CA ARG A 13 34.71 -3.49 -70.24
C ARG A 13 34.02 -4.16 -69.06
N GLU A 14 33.68 -5.44 -69.18
CA GLU A 14 33.09 -6.21 -68.07
C GLU A 14 34.07 -6.33 -66.89
N LEU A 15 35.35 -6.54 -67.17
CA LEU A 15 36.38 -6.59 -66.14
C LEU A 15 36.57 -5.23 -65.45
N ALA A 16 36.52 -4.12 -66.19
CA ALA A 16 36.56 -2.78 -65.62
C ALA A 16 35.32 -2.48 -64.76
N ARG A 17 34.13 -2.88 -65.21
CA ARG A 17 32.88 -2.70 -64.47
C ARG A 17 32.86 -3.49 -63.17
N THR A 18 33.25 -4.76 -63.20
CA THR A 18 33.31 -5.61 -62.01
C THR A 18 34.37 -5.12 -61.01
N GLN A 19 35.48 -4.56 -61.48
CA GLN A 19 36.47 -3.90 -60.62
C GLN A 19 35.92 -2.64 -59.95
N GLN A 20 35.15 -1.82 -60.68
CA GLN A 20 34.48 -0.65 -60.11
C GLN A 20 33.44 -1.06 -59.04
N GLU A 21 32.56 -1.99 -59.35
CA GLU A 21 31.54 -2.51 -58.42
C GLU A 21 32.18 -3.09 -57.15
N ARG A 22 33.30 -3.81 -57.29
CA ARG A 22 34.09 -4.29 -56.14
C ARG A 22 34.61 -3.14 -55.27
N ASN A 23 35.14 -2.07 -55.87
CA ASN A 23 35.68 -0.94 -55.13
C ASN A 23 34.58 -0.17 -54.38
N GLU A 24 33.41 -0.01 -55.00
CA GLU A 24 32.23 0.59 -54.36
C GLU A 24 31.75 -0.28 -53.17
N ALA A 25 31.70 -1.60 -53.34
CA ALA A 25 31.35 -2.52 -52.26
C ALA A 25 32.37 -2.47 -51.10
N LEU A 26 33.66 -2.33 -51.39
CA LEU A 26 34.70 -2.17 -50.35
C LEU A 26 34.53 -0.87 -49.56
N GLN A 27 34.20 0.23 -50.23
CA GLN A 27 33.91 1.50 -49.55
C GLN A 27 32.67 1.38 -48.65
N GLN A 28 31.61 0.72 -49.13
CA GLN A 28 30.42 0.46 -48.31
C GLN A 28 30.76 -0.38 -47.09
N LEU A 29 31.55 -1.45 -47.26
CA LEU A 29 31.98 -2.29 -46.15
C LEU A 29 32.79 -1.51 -45.11
N GLU A 30 33.67 -0.62 -45.55
CA GLU A 30 34.42 0.27 -44.65
C GLU A 30 33.50 1.26 -43.90
N THR A 31 32.45 1.76 -44.55
CA THR A 31 31.47 2.63 -43.87
C THR A 31 30.66 1.86 -42.81
N PHE A 32 30.19 0.66 -43.13
CA PHE A 32 29.47 -0.19 -42.17
C PHE A 32 30.36 -0.59 -40.99
N ASP A 33 31.64 -0.88 -41.23
CA ASP A 33 32.58 -1.24 -40.16
C ASP A 33 32.82 -0.05 -39.20
N LYS A 34 32.92 1.17 -39.74
CA LYS A 34 33.00 2.39 -38.91
C LYS A 34 31.73 2.60 -38.08
N GLU A 35 30.56 2.31 -38.62
CA GLU A 35 29.28 2.40 -37.88
C GLU A 35 29.17 1.34 -36.80
N LEU A 36 29.53 0.09 -37.11
CA LEU A 36 29.55 -1.02 -36.14
C LEU A 36 30.47 -0.71 -34.96
N ASN A 37 31.68 -0.20 -35.24
CA ASN A 37 32.62 0.17 -34.19
C ASN A 37 32.08 1.27 -33.27
N LYS A 38 31.35 2.26 -33.80
CA LYS A 38 30.68 3.29 -32.98
C LYS A 38 29.63 2.67 -32.06
N VAL A 39 28.71 1.89 -32.62
CA VAL A 39 27.64 1.23 -31.85
C VAL A 39 28.20 0.29 -30.80
N GLN A 40 29.26 -0.45 -31.14
CA GLN A 40 29.94 -1.36 -30.21
C GLN A 40 30.65 -0.60 -29.08
N GLY A 41 31.12 0.63 -29.35
CA GLY A 41 31.67 1.54 -28.33
C GLY A 41 30.61 2.07 -27.36
N ASP A 42 29.38 2.31 -27.82
CA ASP A 42 28.28 2.83 -26.99
C ASP A 42 27.59 1.75 -26.16
N LEU A 43 27.65 0.50 -26.61
CA LEU A 43 26.97 -0.64 -25.98
C LEU A 43 27.33 -0.84 -24.48
N PRO A 44 28.60 -0.78 -24.04
CA PRO A 44 28.96 -0.93 -22.63
C PRO A 44 28.35 0.15 -21.73
N GLU A 45 28.29 1.39 -22.20
CA GLU A 45 27.73 2.51 -21.44
C GLU A 45 26.21 2.35 -21.30
N ALA A 46 25.51 2.01 -22.38
CA ALA A 46 24.08 1.70 -22.32
C ALA A 46 23.79 0.54 -21.36
N GLN A 47 24.63 -0.50 -21.37
CA GLN A 47 24.49 -1.66 -20.49
C GLN A 47 24.72 -1.31 -19.01
N LYS A 48 25.67 -0.39 -18.73
CA LYS A 48 25.91 0.15 -17.39
C LYS A 48 24.70 0.95 -16.90
N GLN A 49 24.19 1.87 -17.70
CA GLN A 49 23.02 2.69 -17.36
C GLN A 49 21.79 1.83 -17.08
N LEU A 50 21.59 0.75 -17.84
CA LEU A 50 20.51 -0.21 -17.62
C LEU A 50 20.63 -0.92 -16.26
N LYS A 51 21.84 -1.32 -15.86
CA LYS A 51 22.08 -1.92 -14.53
C LYS A 51 21.79 -0.92 -13.41
N GLU A 52 22.24 0.32 -13.55
CA GLU A 52 21.98 1.38 -12.57
C GLU A 52 20.49 1.73 -12.48
N ALA A 53 19.79 1.82 -13.61
CA ALA A 53 18.34 2.03 -13.65
C ALA A 53 17.59 0.89 -12.95
N ARG A 54 17.99 -0.37 -13.16
CA ARG A 54 17.39 -1.53 -12.47
C ARG A 54 17.58 -1.48 -10.96
N VAL A 55 18.75 -1.08 -10.47
CA VAL A 55 19.00 -0.93 -9.03
C VAL A 55 18.14 0.19 -8.45
N ARG A 56 18.06 1.34 -9.14
CA ARG A 56 17.20 2.45 -8.72
C ARG A 56 15.72 2.08 -8.68
N ALA A 57 15.24 1.35 -9.69
CA ALA A 57 13.85 0.88 -9.74
C ALA A 57 13.53 -0.03 -8.55
N ARG A 58 14.39 -1.01 -8.26
CA ARG A 58 14.21 -1.90 -7.09
C ARG A 58 14.16 -1.12 -5.78
N LYS A 59 15.04 -0.13 -5.60
CA LYS A 59 15.02 0.71 -4.41
C LYS A 59 13.72 1.51 -4.29
N ALA A 60 13.24 2.07 -5.39
CA ALA A 60 11.98 2.81 -5.41
C ALA A 60 10.78 1.90 -5.06
N ASP A 61 10.78 0.66 -5.54
CA ASP A 61 9.76 -0.34 -5.20
C ASP A 61 9.80 -0.70 -3.69
N ASP A 62 11.00 -0.87 -3.12
CA ASP A 62 11.18 -1.13 -1.69
C ASP A 62 10.70 0.05 -0.81
N ASP A 63 11.03 1.28 -1.21
CA ASP A 63 10.61 2.51 -0.52
C ASP A 63 9.07 2.68 -0.61
N LEU A 64 8.47 2.36 -1.76
CA LEU A 64 7.02 2.34 -1.95
C LEU A 64 6.36 1.30 -1.06
N LEU A 65 6.88 0.07 -1.03
CA LEU A 65 6.36 -1.01 -0.19
C LEU A 65 6.39 -0.64 1.28
N LYS A 66 7.47 0.01 1.75
CA LYS A 66 7.56 0.53 3.11
C LYS A 66 6.47 1.57 3.39
N SER A 67 6.31 2.54 2.50
CA SER A 67 5.30 3.60 2.64
C SER A 67 3.86 3.05 2.66
N MET A 68 3.59 2.01 1.86
CA MET A 68 2.27 1.34 1.86
C MET A 68 1.99 0.65 3.19
N LYS A 69 2.98 0.00 3.80
CA LYS A 69 2.82 -0.64 5.13
C LYS A 69 2.56 0.40 6.23
N ASP A 70 3.26 1.52 6.19
CA ASP A 70 3.06 2.62 7.14
C ASP A 70 1.64 3.22 6.99
N LEU A 71 1.18 3.41 5.75
CA LEU A 71 -0.18 3.85 5.46
C LEU A 71 -1.25 2.85 5.94
N GLU A 72 -1.03 1.55 5.72
CA GLU A 72 -1.94 0.51 6.18
C GLU A 72 -2.02 0.46 7.71
N SER A 73 -0.87 0.58 8.39
CA SER A 73 -0.80 0.67 9.85
C SER A 73 -1.56 1.88 10.39
N THR A 74 -1.32 3.07 9.85
CA THR A 74 -2.02 4.29 10.29
C THR A 74 -3.52 4.20 10.02
N ARG A 75 -3.94 3.65 8.87
CA ARG A 75 -5.34 3.40 8.55
C ARG A 75 -6.01 2.42 9.52
N ALA A 76 -5.28 1.43 10.03
CA ALA A 76 -5.79 0.48 11.01
C ALA A 76 -5.92 1.08 12.43
N GLU A 77 -5.08 2.06 12.78
CA GLU A 77 -5.13 2.74 14.09
C GLU A 77 -6.23 3.81 14.19
N LEU A 78 -6.48 4.57 13.12
CA LEU A 78 -7.54 5.59 13.07
C LEU A 78 -8.92 5.10 13.58
N PRO A 79 -9.47 3.96 13.11
CA PRO A 79 -10.77 3.48 13.58
C PRO A 79 -10.71 3.02 15.04
N LYS A 80 -9.59 2.49 15.53
CA LYS A 80 -9.45 2.10 16.95
C LYS A 80 -9.59 3.33 17.85
N GLN A 81 -8.87 4.39 17.52
CA GLN A 81 -8.96 5.66 18.24
C GLN A 81 -10.38 6.23 18.20
N ALA A 82 -11.02 6.26 17.03
CA ALA A 82 -12.40 6.76 16.91
C ALA A 82 -13.41 5.93 17.73
N ILE A 83 -13.23 4.61 17.79
CA ILE A 83 -14.07 3.71 18.61
C ILE A 83 -13.87 3.99 20.10
N ASP A 84 -12.63 4.19 20.54
CA ASP A 84 -12.33 4.45 21.95
C ASP A 84 -12.85 5.82 22.39
N ASP A 85 -12.69 6.86 21.55
CA ASP A 85 -13.27 8.18 21.77
C ASP A 85 -14.80 8.12 21.86
N TYR A 86 -15.44 7.36 20.96
CA TYR A 86 -16.90 7.15 20.99
C TYR A 86 -17.35 6.45 22.27
N LYS A 87 -16.66 5.38 22.71
CA LYS A 87 -16.97 4.69 23.96
C LYS A 87 -16.86 5.61 25.17
N GLU A 88 -15.84 6.46 25.21
CA GLU A 88 -15.67 7.44 26.28
C GLU A 88 -16.80 8.48 26.28
N GLY A 89 -17.20 8.95 25.09
CA GLY A 89 -18.38 9.80 24.93
C GLY A 89 -19.65 9.14 25.46
N LEU A 90 -19.88 7.86 25.14
CA LEU A 90 -21.01 7.10 25.65
C LEU A 90 -21.01 6.98 27.18
N LYS A 91 -19.85 6.70 27.80
CA LYS A 91 -19.74 6.64 29.28
C LYS A 91 -20.14 7.95 29.93
N ARG A 92 -19.70 9.08 29.37
CA ARG A 92 -20.05 10.42 29.86
C ARG A 92 -21.54 10.69 29.72
N MET A 93 -22.12 10.40 28.55
CA MET A 93 -23.55 10.59 28.30
C MET A 93 -24.41 9.70 29.22
N ALA A 94 -24.03 8.43 29.39
CA ALA A 94 -24.70 7.52 30.30
C ALA A 94 -24.68 8.03 31.75
N ARG A 95 -23.53 8.56 32.20
CA ARG A 95 -23.40 9.16 33.54
C ARG A 95 -24.37 10.33 33.73
N VAL A 96 -24.43 11.26 32.77
CA VAL A 96 -25.33 12.42 32.83
C VAL A 96 -26.80 11.99 32.82
N ALA A 97 -27.16 11.04 31.96
CA ALA A 97 -28.53 10.53 31.88
C ALA A 97 -28.96 9.84 33.19
N TYR A 98 -28.08 9.03 33.78
CA TYR A 98 -28.32 8.38 35.07
C TYR A 98 -28.47 9.39 36.21
N GLU A 99 -27.57 10.38 36.30
CA GLU A 99 -27.63 11.42 37.31
C GLU A 99 -28.93 12.23 37.23
N TYR A 100 -29.33 12.60 36.01
CA TYR A 100 -30.60 13.30 35.80
C TYR A 100 -31.79 12.45 36.26
N GLY A 101 -31.85 11.18 35.85
CA GLY A 101 -32.89 10.25 36.27
C GLY A 101 -32.94 10.09 37.79
N TYR A 102 -31.77 9.96 38.43
CA TYR A 102 -31.66 9.86 39.88
C TYR A 102 -32.19 11.11 40.58
N ARG A 103 -31.80 12.31 40.15
CA ARG A 103 -32.31 13.56 40.74
C ARG A 103 -33.83 13.67 40.66
N VAL A 104 -34.41 13.27 39.52
CA VAL A 104 -35.88 13.24 39.34
C VAL A 104 -36.54 12.26 40.30
N VAL A 105 -36.01 11.03 40.41
CA VAL A 105 -36.54 10.01 41.32
C VAL A 105 -36.36 10.43 42.79
N LEU A 106 -35.21 10.98 43.15
CA LEU A 106 -34.91 11.47 44.50
C LEU A 106 -35.86 12.59 44.93
N ALA A 107 -36.15 13.55 44.04
CA ALA A 107 -37.11 14.61 44.31
C ALA A 107 -38.52 14.06 44.57
N ARG A 108 -38.95 13.09 43.76
CA ARG A 108 -40.24 12.40 43.96
C ARG A 108 -40.26 11.63 45.29
N PHE A 109 -39.19 10.89 45.59
CA PHE A 109 -39.07 10.14 46.82
C PHE A 109 -39.17 11.03 48.05
N ARG A 110 -38.45 12.16 48.06
CA ARG A 110 -38.51 13.15 49.15
C ARG A 110 -39.89 13.75 49.34
N SER A 111 -40.62 13.99 48.25
CA SER A 111 -42.00 14.48 48.32
C SER A 111 -42.94 13.48 48.98
N SER A 112 -42.72 12.18 48.78
CA SER A 112 -43.56 11.12 49.36
C SER A 112 -43.10 10.65 50.74
N HIS A 113 -41.82 10.82 51.10
CA HIS A 113 -41.23 10.35 52.36
C HIS A 113 -40.29 11.41 52.97
N PRO A 114 -40.84 12.48 53.58
CA PRO A 114 -40.05 13.62 54.02
C PRO A 114 -38.98 13.32 55.08
N ASP A 115 -39.23 12.34 55.96
CA ASP A 115 -38.34 12.00 57.08
C ASP A 115 -37.25 10.97 56.72
N SER A 116 -37.26 10.45 55.49
CA SER A 116 -36.34 9.39 55.07
C SER A 116 -35.01 9.96 54.57
N ARG A 117 -33.89 9.54 55.18
CA ARG A 117 -32.53 9.88 54.71
C ARG A 117 -32.11 8.97 53.54
N VAL A 118 -31.86 9.58 52.39
CA VAL A 118 -31.33 8.91 51.19
C VAL A 118 -30.02 9.58 50.79
N GLU A 119 -29.11 8.82 50.16
CA GLU A 119 -27.90 9.37 49.54
C GLU A 119 -28.26 10.53 48.59
N GLU A 120 -27.42 11.54 48.49
CA GLU A 120 -27.65 12.66 47.55
C GLU A 120 -26.83 12.52 46.28
N ASP A 121 -25.61 11.97 46.38
CA ASP A 121 -24.75 11.69 45.24
C ASP A 121 -24.93 10.23 44.80
N PRO A 122 -25.53 9.99 43.62
CA PRO A 122 -25.73 8.64 43.11
C PRO A 122 -24.44 7.86 42.80
N PHE A 123 -23.28 8.53 42.81
CA PHE A 123 -21.97 7.90 42.57
C PHE A 123 -21.16 7.67 43.86
N THR A 124 -21.70 7.98 45.04
CA THR A 124 -21.06 7.64 46.31
C THR A 124 -21.09 6.14 46.51
N ILE A 125 -19.94 5.49 46.37
CA ILE A 125 -19.77 4.08 46.74
C ILE A 125 -19.83 4.00 48.27
N ARG A 126 -20.83 3.29 48.81
CA ARG A 126 -20.92 3.08 50.25
C ARG A 126 -20.14 1.83 50.61
N PRO A 127 -19.40 1.80 51.73
CA PRO A 127 -18.67 0.59 52.17
C PRO A 127 -19.58 -0.61 52.48
N LYS A 128 -20.91 -0.42 52.48
CA LYS A 128 -21.89 -1.50 52.59
C LYS A 128 -22.09 -2.19 51.23
N ASP A 129 -21.90 -1.47 50.13
CA ASP A 129 -22.04 -2.00 48.77
C ASP A 129 -20.90 -2.99 48.46
N ASP A 130 -19.71 -2.75 49.02
CA ASP A 130 -18.54 -3.65 48.92
C ASP A 130 -18.76 -5.02 49.59
N SER A 131 -19.72 -5.11 50.52
CA SER A 131 -20.06 -6.36 51.21
C SER A 131 -21.06 -7.23 50.45
N VAL A 132 -21.58 -6.74 49.32
CA VAL A 132 -22.49 -7.49 48.45
C VAL A 132 -21.67 -8.35 47.49
N HIS A 133 -21.56 -9.65 47.78
CA HIS A 133 -20.90 -10.61 46.89
C HIS A 133 -21.71 -10.78 45.59
N MET A 134 -21.33 -10.04 44.54
CA MET A 134 -21.84 -10.27 43.19
C MET A 134 -21.09 -11.44 42.53
N GLU A 135 -21.84 -12.44 42.08
CA GLU A 135 -21.31 -13.56 41.29
C GLU A 135 -20.78 -13.03 39.95
N ARG A 136 -19.47 -13.20 39.70
CA ARG A 136 -18.78 -12.59 38.56
C ARG A 136 -19.01 -13.30 37.22
N GLN A 137 -19.61 -14.49 37.26
CA GLN A 137 -19.83 -15.32 36.08
C GLN A 137 -21.14 -16.06 36.24
N GLN A 138 -22.13 -15.72 35.40
CA GLN A 138 -23.31 -16.53 35.22
C GLN A 138 -23.14 -17.30 33.92
N ALA A 139 -23.08 -18.63 33.99
CA ALA A 139 -23.05 -19.46 32.80
C ALA A 139 -24.36 -19.28 32.04
N PHE A 140 -24.27 -18.88 30.77
CA PHE A 140 -25.42 -18.93 29.88
C PHE A 140 -25.66 -20.40 29.52
N ASP A 141 -26.93 -20.78 29.46
CA ASP A 141 -27.32 -22.12 29.02
C ASP A 141 -27.22 -22.16 27.49
N ASP A 142 -26.09 -22.66 26.99
CA ASP A 142 -25.81 -22.88 25.56
C ASP A 142 -26.42 -24.21 25.06
N SER A 143 -27.42 -24.76 25.76
CA SER A 143 -28.13 -25.96 25.29
C SER A 143 -28.87 -25.69 23.99
N ASP A 144 -28.70 -26.56 23.00
CA ASP A 144 -29.47 -26.52 21.75
C ASP A 144 -30.98 -26.65 22.07
N PRO A 145 -31.86 -25.86 21.41
CA PRO A 145 -33.29 -26.02 21.57
C PRO A 145 -33.72 -27.41 21.08
N PRO A 146 -34.76 -28.03 21.69
CA PRO A 146 -35.16 -29.38 21.35
C PRO A 146 -35.61 -29.48 19.88
N GLU A 147 -35.11 -30.50 19.17
CA GLU A 147 -35.55 -30.83 17.81
C GLU A 147 -37.07 -31.12 17.82
N SER A 148 -37.81 -30.45 16.92
CA SER A 148 -39.24 -30.68 16.67
C SER A 148 -39.46 -31.59 15.48
#